data_AF-A0A0C2V1K7-F1
#
_entry.id   AF-A0A0C2V1K7-F1
#
_cell.length_a   1.000
_cell.length_b   1.000
_cell.length_c   1.000
_cell.angle_alpha   90.00
_cell.angle_beta   90.00
_cell.angle_gamma   90.00
#
_symmetry.space_group_name_H-M   'P 1'
#
loop_
_entity.id
_entity.type
_entity.pdbx_description
1 polymer ?
#
loop_
_entity_poly.entity_id
_entity_poly.type
_entity_poly.pdbx_seq_one_letter_code
_entity_poly.pdbx_strand_id
1 'polypeptide(L)'
;MNWQDRQGMIADLNTRIELKRLADKAFERDDGPLMAILEVAINTLDERLADPQTYTREEAPRKRPVTLICRNIRVKGKRTSVKLENEFWSALEVMADEAHCAVDDLCETARRRYEASSLTSAIRVFVLNSNMNNQPQQPVTA
;
A
#
# COMPACT_ATOMS: atom_id res chain seq x y z
N MET A 1 -16.36 20.59 -1.83
CA MET A 1 -16.98 19.57 -0.96
C MET A 1 -17.60 18.48 -1.83
N ASN A 2 -16.90 17.35 -1.98
CA ASN A 2 -17.29 16.18 -2.77
C ASN A 2 -18.56 15.52 -2.18
N TRP A 3 -19.27 14.74 -2.99
CA TRP A 3 -20.40 13.94 -2.54
C TRP A 3 -19.97 12.91 -1.48
N GLN A 4 -18.76 12.35 -1.61
CA GLN A 4 -18.17 11.42 -0.64
C GLN A 4 -17.82 12.10 0.70
N ASP A 5 -17.27 13.31 0.67
CA ASP A 5 -16.99 14.10 1.89
C ASP A 5 -18.29 14.34 2.69
N ARG A 6 -19.38 14.66 1.96
CA ARG A 6 -20.71 14.83 2.56
C ARG A 6 -21.25 13.55 3.19
N GLN A 7 -21.00 12.38 2.60
CA GLN A 7 -21.43 11.11 3.19
C GLN A 7 -20.72 10.82 4.52
N GLY A 8 -19.41 11.11 4.62
CA GLY A 8 -18.65 10.95 5.86
C GLY A 8 -19.15 11.87 6.98
N MET A 9 -19.40 13.14 6.66
CA MET A 9 -19.95 14.12 7.61
C MET A 9 -21.35 13.73 8.08
N ILE A 10 -22.22 13.26 7.18
CA ILE A 10 -23.58 12.80 7.52
C ILE A 10 -23.51 11.56 8.44
N ALA A 11 -22.58 10.64 8.20
CA ALA A 11 -22.40 9.46 9.05
C ALA A 11 -21.95 9.82 10.47
N ASP A 12 -20.97 10.71 10.61
CA ASP A 12 -20.51 11.20 11.92
C ASP A 12 -21.63 11.94 12.65
N LEU A 13 -22.41 12.77 11.94
CA LEU A 13 -23.56 13.49 12.51
C LEU A 13 -24.63 12.53 13.05
N ASN A 14 -24.99 11.50 12.28
CA ASN A 14 -25.95 10.49 12.71
C ASN A 14 -25.45 9.73 13.94
N THR A 15 -24.19 9.32 13.93
CA THR A 15 -23.55 8.63 15.06
C THR A 15 -23.55 9.50 16.32
N ARG A 16 -23.22 10.78 16.19
CA ARG A 16 -23.23 11.75 17.29
C ARG A 16 -24.62 11.93 17.91
N ILE A 17 -25.67 11.94 17.08
CA ILE A 17 -27.07 11.98 17.55
C ILE A 17 -27.43 10.71 18.34
N GLU A 18 -27.04 9.54 17.83
CA GLU A 18 -27.29 8.27 18.53
C GLU A 18 -26.57 8.19 19.88
N LEU A 19 -25.30 8.62 19.93
CA LEU A 19 -24.53 8.66 21.17
C LEU A 19 -25.15 9.61 22.20
N LYS A 20 -25.67 10.77 21.79
CA LYS A 20 -26.40 11.67 22.69
C LYS A 20 -27.63 11.00 23.30
N ARG A 21 -28.43 10.30 22.47
CA ARG A 21 -29.59 9.53 22.96
C ARG A 21 -29.20 8.41 23.91
N LEU A 22 -28.04 7.78 23.72
CA LEU A 22 -27.51 6.76 24.62
C LEU A 22 -27.02 7.37 25.94
N ALA A 23 -26.39 8.54 25.88
CA ALA A 23 -25.94 9.27 27.06
C ALA A 23 -27.12 9.67 27.96
N ASP A 24 -28.21 10.18 27.37
CA ASP A 24 -29.45 10.49 28.10
C ASP A 24 -29.99 9.25 28.84
N LYS A 25 -29.99 8.08 28.19
CA LYS A 25 -30.42 6.81 28.80
C LYS A 25 -29.45 6.28 29.86
N ALA A 26 -28.14 6.51 29.70
CA ALA A 26 -27.13 6.11 30.68
C ALA A 26 -27.25 6.98 31.95
N PHE A 27 -27.55 8.26 31.77
CA PHE A 27 -27.83 9.20 32.85
C PHE A 27 -29.06 8.77 33.66
N GLU A 28 -30.17 8.41 32.99
CA GLU A 28 -31.38 7.88 33.67
C GLU A 28 -31.12 6.60 34.49
N ARG A 29 -30.04 5.88 34.18
CA ARG A 29 -29.64 4.62 34.83
C ARG A 29 -28.55 4.80 35.88
N ASP A 30 -28.09 6.03 36.14
CA ASP A 30 -26.93 6.34 36.98
C ASP A 30 -25.66 5.56 36.60
N ASP A 31 -25.48 5.24 35.31
CA ASP A 31 -24.31 4.50 34.80
C ASP A 31 -23.16 5.46 34.46
N GLY A 32 -22.48 5.93 35.51
CA GLY A 32 -21.35 6.86 35.41
C GLY A 32 -20.22 6.40 34.49
N PRO A 33 -19.76 5.13 34.54
CA PRO A 33 -18.73 4.63 33.64
C PRO A 33 -19.15 4.67 32.17
N LEU A 34 -20.38 4.25 31.84
CA LEU A 34 -20.87 4.31 30.46
C LEU A 34 -21.03 5.76 29.99
N MET A 35 -21.53 6.65 30.86
CA MET A 35 -21.65 8.07 30.56
C MET A 35 -20.29 8.70 30.19
N ALA A 36 -19.23 8.41 30.95
CA ALA A 36 -17.90 8.92 30.66
C ALA A 36 -17.36 8.46 29.30
N ILE A 37 -17.61 7.20 28.91
CA ILE A 37 -17.23 6.67 27.59
C ILE A 37 -18.01 7.38 26.48
N LEU A 38 -19.31 7.57 26.68
CA LEU A 38 -20.18 8.23 25.71
C LEU A 38 -19.80 9.71 25.54
N GLU A 39 -19.46 10.41 26.62
CA GLU A 39 -18.99 11.81 26.56
C GLU A 39 -17.71 11.95 25.75
N VAL A 40 -16.73 11.08 25.97
CA VAL A 40 -15.49 11.09 25.18
C VAL A 40 -15.79 10.88 23.70
N ALA A 41 -16.61 9.87 23.36
CA ALA A 41 -16.99 9.58 21.98
C ALA A 41 -17.75 10.73 21.31
N ILE A 42 -18.64 11.40 22.05
CA ILE A 42 -19.37 12.58 21.57
C ILE A 42 -18.40 13.74 21.31
N ASN A 43 -17.49 14.04 22.24
CA ASN A 43 -16.53 15.13 22.10
C ASN A 43 -15.60 14.92 20.90
N THR A 44 -15.14 13.69 20.67
CA THR A 44 -14.35 13.34 19.48
C THR A 44 -15.10 13.60 18.18
N LEU A 45 -16.41 13.33 18.13
CA LEU A 45 -17.22 13.63 16.95
C LEU A 45 -17.53 15.12 16.80
N ASP A 46 -17.74 15.85 17.91
CA ASP A 46 -17.94 17.29 17.88
C ASP A 46 -16.68 18.02 17.35
N GLU A 47 -15.48 17.58 17.74
CA GLU A 47 -14.20 18.09 17.19
C GLU A 47 -14.09 17.85 15.68
N ARG A 48 -14.43 16.63 15.22
CA ARG A 48 -14.39 16.28 13.79
C ARG A 48 -15.43 17.06 12.97
N LEU A 49 -16.63 17.24 13.52
CA LEU A 49 -17.72 18.00 12.88
C LEU A 49 -17.41 19.50 12.82
N ALA A 50 -16.63 20.03 13.76
CA ALA A 50 -16.23 21.44 13.81
C ALA A 50 -15.20 21.82 12.72
N ASP A 51 -14.46 20.85 12.18
CA ASP A 51 -13.51 21.06 11.09
C ASP A 51 -13.98 20.39 9.78
N PRO A 52 -14.61 21.14 8.85
CA PRO A 52 -15.01 20.62 7.55
C PRO A 52 -13.86 20.03 6.73
N GLN A 53 -12.60 20.39 7.02
CA GLN A 53 -11.43 19.83 6.35
C GLN A 53 -11.12 18.39 6.79
N THR A 54 -11.54 17.98 7.99
CA THR A 54 -11.44 16.59 8.44
C THR A 54 -12.20 15.61 7.53
N TYR A 55 -13.25 16.09 6.85
CA TYR A 55 -14.01 15.33 5.85
C TYR A 55 -13.52 15.51 4.42
N THR A 56 -12.71 16.54 4.15
CA THR A 56 -11.98 16.60 2.89
C THR A 56 -10.91 15.53 2.97
N ARG A 57 -11.21 14.38 2.38
CA ARG A 57 -10.19 13.37 2.11
C ARG A 57 -9.08 14.09 1.34
N GLU A 58 -7.94 14.35 1.98
CA GLU A 58 -6.69 14.35 1.22
C GLU A 58 -6.71 13.00 0.50
N GLU A 59 -7.00 13.02 -0.81
CA GLU A 59 -6.74 11.86 -1.64
C GLU A 59 -5.24 11.62 -1.49
N ALA A 60 -4.84 10.79 -0.51
CA ALA A 60 -3.50 10.24 -0.42
C ALA A 60 -3.15 9.87 -1.87
N PRO A 61 -2.04 10.40 -2.42
CA PRO A 61 -1.81 10.46 -3.85
C PRO A 61 -2.18 9.10 -4.41
N ARG A 62 -3.22 9.05 -5.26
CA ARG A 62 -3.76 7.79 -5.78
C ARG A 62 -2.55 6.98 -6.19
N LYS A 63 -2.23 5.90 -5.45
CA LYS A 63 -1.13 5.01 -5.83
C LYS A 63 -1.44 4.65 -7.26
N ARG A 64 -0.67 5.19 -8.21
CA ARG A 64 -0.84 4.86 -9.62
C ARG A 64 -0.83 3.34 -9.63
N PRO A 65 -1.91 2.68 -10.08
CA PRO A 65 -1.97 1.23 -9.99
C PRO A 65 -0.73 0.73 -10.70
N VAL A 66 0.15 0.08 -9.94
CA VAL A 66 1.41 -0.43 -10.46
C VAL A 66 1.02 -1.43 -11.54
N THR A 67 1.32 -1.12 -12.80
CA THR A 67 0.92 -1.93 -13.93
C THR A 67 1.80 -3.18 -13.98
N LEU A 68 1.30 -4.26 -13.38
CA LEU A 68 1.97 -5.55 -13.44
C LEU A 68 1.76 -6.17 -14.83
N ILE A 69 2.86 -6.41 -15.54
CA ILE A 69 2.88 -7.07 -16.84
C ILE A 69 3.11 -8.57 -16.61
N CYS A 70 2.27 -9.39 -17.22
CA CYS A 70 2.38 -10.84 -17.17
C CYS A 70 3.17 -11.34 -18.39
N ARG A 71 4.27 -12.06 -18.17
CA ARG A 71 5.06 -12.68 -19.24
C ARG A 71 5.29 -14.16 -18.95
N ASN A 72 5.47 -14.95 -20.01
CA ASN A 72 5.85 -16.36 -19.89
C ASN A 72 7.36 -16.47 -20.05
N ILE A 73 8.00 -17.16 -19.10
CA ILE A 73 9.44 -17.45 -19.08
C ILE A 73 9.65 -18.96 -18.89
N ARG A 74 10.85 -19.46 -19.16
CA ARG A 74 11.24 -20.83 -18.81
C ARG A 74 12.13 -20.84 -17.58
N VAL A 75 11.70 -21.57 -16.55
CA VAL A 75 12.47 -21.78 -15.30
C VAL A 75 12.37 -23.27 -14.94
N LYS A 76 13.49 -23.90 -14.62
CA LYS A 76 13.66 -25.34 -14.38
C LYS A 76 13.07 -26.19 -15.51
N GLY A 77 13.25 -25.75 -16.75
CA GLY A 77 12.69 -26.38 -17.95
C GLY A 77 11.17 -26.24 -18.12
N LYS A 78 10.47 -25.58 -17.20
CA LYS A 78 9.01 -25.42 -17.22
C LYS A 78 8.63 -24.00 -17.63
N ARG A 79 7.62 -23.89 -18.51
CA ARG A 79 7.01 -22.60 -18.85
C ARG A 79 6.24 -22.08 -17.64
N THR A 80 6.60 -20.90 -17.16
CA THR A 80 6.08 -20.27 -15.96
C THR A 80 5.60 -18.87 -16.28
N SER A 81 4.37 -18.55 -15.92
CA SER A 81 3.81 -17.21 -16.08
C SER A 81 4.14 -16.37 -14.85
N VAL A 82 4.78 -15.22 -15.05
CA VAL A 82 5.22 -14.32 -13.98
C VAL A 82 4.61 -12.93 -14.20
N LYS A 83 4.11 -12.31 -13.12
CA LYS A 83 3.62 -10.92 -13.10
C LYS A 83 4.62 -10.05 -12.34
N LEU A 84 5.15 -9.03 -13.01
CA LEU A 84 6.11 -8.06 -12.45
C LEU A 84 5.83 -6.66 -12.97
N GLU A 85 6.31 -5.66 -12.24
CA GLU A 85 6.32 -4.26 -12.64
C GLU A 85 7.16 -4.08 -13.91
N ASN A 86 6.79 -3.10 -14.75
CA ASN A 86 7.48 -2.86 -16.01
C ASN A 86 8.97 -2.59 -15.82
N GLU A 87 9.32 -1.89 -14.75
CA GLU A 87 10.70 -1.53 -14.37
C GLU A 87 11.56 -2.76 -14.13
N PHE A 88 11.02 -3.82 -13.52
CA PHE A 88 11.74 -5.08 -13.35
C PHE A 88 11.92 -5.81 -14.69
N TRP A 89 10.93 -5.77 -15.58
CA TRP A 89 11.08 -6.36 -16.91
C TRP A 89 12.14 -5.64 -17.75
N SER A 90 12.10 -4.31 -17.77
CA SER A 90 13.10 -3.50 -18.49
C SER A 90 14.50 -3.70 -17.91
N ALA A 91 14.65 -3.76 -16.59
CA ALA A 91 15.95 -4.03 -15.98
C ALA A 91 16.49 -5.42 -16.34
N LEU A 92 15.63 -6.46 -16.37
CA LEU A 92 16.03 -7.80 -16.83
C LEU A 92 16.45 -7.81 -18.29
N GLU A 93 15.78 -7.06 -19.17
CA GLU A 93 16.14 -6.94 -20.58
C GLU A 93 17.52 -6.29 -20.75
N VAL A 94 17.81 -5.20 -20.02
CA VAL A 94 19.12 -4.54 -20.03
C VAL A 94 20.21 -5.48 -19.50
N MET A 95 20.00 -6.11 -18.35
CA MET A 95 20.95 -7.05 -17.78
C MET A 95 21.22 -8.25 -18.71
N ALA A 96 20.19 -8.72 -19.42
CA ALA A 96 20.31 -9.84 -20.35
C ALA A 96 21.14 -9.45 -21.57
N ASP A 97 20.95 -8.24 -22.09
CA ASP A 97 21.74 -7.68 -23.19
C ASP A 97 23.22 -7.50 -22.80
N GLU A 98 23.48 -6.88 -21.64
CA GLU A 98 24.84 -6.69 -21.09
C GLU A 98 25.57 -8.01 -20.83
N ALA A 99 24.85 -9.03 -20.37
CA ALA A 99 25.40 -10.35 -20.08
C ALA A 99 25.37 -11.31 -21.29
N HIS A 100 24.87 -10.87 -22.45
CA HIS A 100 24.68 -11.68 -23.65
C HIS A 100 23.96 -13.02 -23.39
N CYS A 101 22.88 -12.99 -22.61
CA CYS A 101 22.07 -14.16 -22.26
C CYS A 101 20.57 -13.88 -22.42
N ALA A 102 19.71 -14.88 -22.24
CA ALA A 102 18.27 -14.66 -22.26
C ALA A 102 17.74 -14.22 -20.88
N VAL A 103 16.62 -13.49 -20.87
CA VAL A 103 15.89 -13.16 -19.62
C VAL A 103 15.52 -14.42 -18.82
N ASP A 104 15.23 -15.52 -19.50
CA ASP A 104 14.99 -16.83 -18.90
C ASP A 104 16.20 -17.31 -18.06
N ASP A 105 17.43 -17.10 -18.54
CA ASP A 105 18.66 -17.50 -17.85
C ASP A 105 18.88 -16.70 -16.56
N LEU A 106 18.57 -15.40 -16.61
CA LEU A 106 18.59 -14.53 -15.43
C LEU A 106 17.53 -14.95 -14.41
N CYS A 107 16.31 -15.27 -14.86
CA CYS A 107 15.24 -15.74 -13.99
C CYS A 107 15.56 -17.10 -13.36
N GLU A 108 16.21 -18.00 -14.10
CA GLU A 108 16.72 -19.26 -13.58
C GLU A 108 17.81 -19.03 -12.53
N THR A 109 18.72 -18.09 -12.78
CA THR A 109 19.77 -17.70 -11.83
C THR A 109 19.17 -17.10 -10.55
N ALA A 110 18.17 -16.23 -10.68
CA ALA A 110 17.42 -15.72 -9.54
C ALA A 110 16.73 -16.84 -8.75
N ARG A 111 16.09 -17.80 -9.46
CA ARG A 111 15.43 -18.95 -8.85
C ARG A 111 16.41 -19.80 -8.04
N ARG A 112 17.61 -20.04 -8.56
CA ARG A 112 18.68 -20.81 -7.88
C ARG A 112 19.28 -20.05 -6.69
N ARG A 113 19.45 -18.73 -6.80
CA ARG A 113 20.07 -17.92 -5.73
C ARG A 113 19.15 -17.71 -4.53
N TYR A 114 17.84 -17.66 -4.76
CA TYR A 114 16.85 -17.40 -3.71
C TYR A 114 15.84 -18.55 -3.61
N GLU A 115 16.28 -19.80 -3.46
CA GLU A 115 15.41 -21.00 -3.52
C GLU A 115 14.23 -21.00 -2.54
N ALA A 116 14.40 -20.37 -1.37
CA ALA A 116 13.37 -20.30 -0.33
C ALA A 116 12.23 -19.31 -0.63
N SER A 117 12.37 -18.40 -1.60
CA SER A 117 11.35 -17.39 -1.91
C SER A 117 10.41 -17.79 -3.06
N SER A 118 9.35 -17.03 -3.29
CA SER A 118 8.60 -17.13 -4.55
C SER A 118 9.51 -16.74 -5.74
N LEU A 119 9.19 -17.20 -6.95
CA LEU A 119 9.93 -16.82 -8.17
C LEU A 119 9.85 -15.31 -8.40
N THR A 120 8.67 -14.70 -8.20
CA THR A 120 8.48 -13.25 -8.33
C THR A 120 9.36 -12.47 -7.36
N SER A 121 9.40 -12.87 -6.08
CA SER A 121 10.25 -12.24 -5.07
C SER A 121 11.74 -12.47 -5.38
N ALA A 122 12.12 -13.67 -5.83
CA ALA A 122 13.48 -14.00 -6.20
C ALA A 122 13.99 -13.09 -7.32
N ILE A 123 13.17 -12.90 -8.36
CA ILE A 123 13.51 -12.03 -9.50
C ILE A 123 13.68 -10.57 -9.04
N ARG A 124 12.75 -10.05 -8.23
CA ARG A 124 12.86 -8.66 -7.74
C ARG A 124 14.14 -8.42 -6.94
N VAL A 125 14.46 -9.32 -5.99
CA VAL A 125 15.68 -9.20 -5.17
C VAL A 125 16.93 -9.37 -6.04
N PHE A 126 16.90 -10.28 -7.02
CA PHE A 126 18.00 -10.45 -7.99
C PHE A 126 18.30 -9.16 -8.76
N VAL A 127 17.28 -8.51 -9.30
CA VAL A 127 17.43 -7.24 -10.03
C VAL A 127 17.92 -6.13 -9.11
N LEU A 128 17.35 -5.99 -7.90
CA LEU A 128 17.77 -4.97 -6.94
C LEU A 128 19.26 -5.10 -6.56
N ASN A 129 19.70 -6.32 -6.22
CA ASN A 129 21.09 -6.56 -5.83
C ASN A 129 22.07 -6.31 -6.99
N SER A 130 21.66 -6.57 -8.24
CA SER A 130 22.50 -6.31 -9.41
C SER A 130 22.69 -4.80 -9.64
N ASN A 131 21.61 -4.01 -9.48
CA ASN A 131 21.67 -2.55 -9.62
C ASN A 131 22.45 -1.88 -8.48
N MET A 132 22.39 -2.41 -7.25
CA MET A 132 23.18 -1.90 -6.14
C MET A 132 24.69 -2.11 -6.33
N ASN A 133 25.08 -3.21 -6.97
CA ASN A 133 26.49 -3.52 -7.24
C ASN A 133 27.07 -2.68 -8.40
N ASN A 134 26.21 -2.12 -9.26
CA ASN A 134 26.59 -1.36 -10.45
C ASN A 134 26.50 0.17 -10.27
N GLN A 135 26.25 0.69 -9.06
CA GLN A 135 26.21 2.14 -8.89
C GLN A 135 27.63 2.75 -8.97
N PRO A 136 27.94 3.60 -9.97
CA PRO A 136 29.13 4.42 -9.91
C PRO A 136 28.98 5.36 -8.72
N GLN A 137 29.95 5.36 -7.81
CA GLN A 137 29.99 6.33 -6.72
C GLN A 137 29.99 7.74 -7.32
N GLN A 138 28.88 8.46 -7.19
CA GLN A 138 28.87 9.88 -7.50
C GLN A 138 29.75 10.58 -6.46
N PRO A 139 30.78 11.36 -6.87
CA PRO A 139 31.56 12.12 -5.91
C PRO A 139 30.63 13.13 -5.25
N VAL A 140 30.47 13.00 -3.93
CA VAL A 140 29.77 13.97 -3.09
C VAL A 140 30.56 15.26 -3.15
N THR A 141 30.07 16.24 -3.89
CA THR A 141 30.62 17.59 -3.87
C THR A 141 30.28 18.20 -2.50
N ALA A 142 31.32 18.47 -1.72
CA ALA A 142 31.25 19.15 -0.42
C ALA A 142 30.92 20.65 -0.57
#